data_AF-A0A6F8XZ21-F1
#
_entry.id   AF-A0A6F8XZ21-F1
#
_cell.length_a   1.000
_cell.length_b   1.000
_cell.length_c   1.000
_cell.angle_alpha   90.00
_cell.angle_beta   90.00
_cell.angle_gamma   90.00
#
_symmetry.space_group_name_H-M   'P 1'
#
loop_
_entity.id
_entity.type
_entity.pdbx_description
1 polymer ?
#
loop_
_entity_poly.entity_id
_entity_poly.type
_entity_poly.pdbx_seq_one_letter_code
_entity_poly.pdbx_strand_id
1 'polypeptide(L)'
;MASNTSKTARASVRAGQGAGGALSVLGEYKYLIPLNKGKHAYVRNLTTGKTIHLRTDSEAFIEEVRALAGAGHGAKVRAELVALAAAAPSDGWDATEKRLVEAGVFEA
;
A
#
# COMPACT_ATOMS: atom_id res chain seq x y z
N MET A 1 36.35 4.56 14.10
CA MET A 1 34.89 4.80 14.12
C MET A 1 34.26 3.94 13.03
N ALA A 2 33.70 2.78 13.39
CA ALA A 2 33.09 1.87 12.42
C ALA A 2 31.60 2.20 12.28
N SER A 3 31.19 2.60 11.08
CA SER A 3 29.80 2.85 10.71
C SER A 3 29.03 1.53 10.63
N ASN A 4 28.26 1.21 11.67
CA ASN A 4 27.30 0.11 11.66
C ASN A 4 26.12 0.44 10.73
N THR A 5 26.35 0.30 9.42
CA THR A 5 25.27 0.34 8.43
C THR A 5 24.63 -1.04 8.41
N SER A 6 23.43 -1.14 8.98
CA SER A 6 22.66 -2.38 9.08
C SER A 6 22.47 -3.03 7.70
N LYS A 7 22.77 -4.34 7.59
CA LYS A 7 22.60 -5.15 6.36
C LYS A 7 21.12 -5.24 5.91
N THR A 8 20.17 -4.88 6.76
CA THR A 8 18.73 -4.81 6.41
C THR A 8 18.38 -3.63 5.51
N ALA A 9 19.17 -2.55 5.53
CA ALA A 9 18.91 -1.38 4.68
C ALA A 9 19.26 -1.62 3.20
N ARG A 10 20.17 -2.59 2.91
CA ARG A 10 20.61 -2.88 1.53
C ARG A 10 19.67 -3.84 0.79
N ALA A 11 18.88 -4.64 1.52
CA ALA A 11 17.94 -5.58 0.93
C ALA A 11 16.66 -4.90 0.41
N SER A 12 16.20 -3.83 1.07
CA SER A 12 15.03 -3.06 0.62
C SER A 12 15.30 -2.25 -0.65
N VAL A 13 16.53 -1.76 -0.84
CA VAL A 13 16.92 -1.00 -2.04
C VAL A 13 16.96 -1.87 -3.30
N ARG A 14 17.33 -3.16 -3.17
CA ARG A 14 17.46 -4.06 -4.32
C ARG A 14 16.13 -4.66 -4.78
N ALA A 15 15.13 -4.76 -3.90
CA ALA A 15 13.79 -5.25 -4.23
C ALA A 15 12.92 -4.24 -5.01
N GLY A 16 13.32 -2.96 -5.05
CA GLY A 16 12.62 -1.91 -5.81
C GLY A 16 13.15 -1.66 -7.23
N GLN A 17 14.11 -2.47 -7.72
CA GLN A 17 14.78 -2.23 -9.02
C GLN A 17 14.41 -3.25 -10.11
N GLY A 18 13.53 -4.22 -9.84
CA GLY A 18 13.16 -5.27 -10.79
C GLY A 18 11.70 -5.16 -11.24
N ALA A 19 11.52 -4.99 -12.56
CA ALA A 19 10.27 -4.96 -13.32
C ALA A 19 9.46 -3.65 -13.26
N GLY A 20 9.46 -2.96 -14.41
CA GLY A 20 8.85 -1.66 -14.61
C GLY A 20 7.32 -1.69 -14.70
N GLY A 21 6.75 -0.56 -14.28
CA GLY A 21 5.32 -0.25 -14.28
C GLY A 21 4.91 0.37 -12.95
N ALA A 22 4.88 1.70 -12.89
CA ALA A 22 4.30 2.52 -11.81
C ALA A 22 5.14 2.88 -10.54
N LEU A 23 6.48 2.96 -10.63
CA LEU A 23 7.30 3.63 -9.59
C LEU A 23 7.49 5.14 -9.81
N SER A 24 6.82 5.74 -10.80
CA SER A 24 6.92 7.18 -11.07
C SER A 24 5.84 7.96 -10.33
N VAL A 25 6.16 8.53 -9.17
CA VAL A 25 5.83 9.94 -8.85
C VAL A 25 6.93 10.47 -7.92
N LEU A 26 7.82 11.29 -8.49
CA LEU A 26 8.75 12.14 -7.73
C LEU A 26 7.94 13.13 -6.89
N GLY A 27 7.63 12.78 -5.64
CA GLY A 27 7.05 13.69 -4.63
C GLY A 27 5.83 13.17 -3.86
N GLU A 28 5.15 12.13 -4.35
CA GLU A 28 3.98 11.56 -3.65
C GLU A 28 4.35 10.25 -2.92
N TYR A 29 4.09 10.24 -1.61
CA TYR A 29 4.23 9.03 -0.81
C TYR A 29 3.13 8.03 -1.19
N LYS A 30 3.52 6.82 -1.59
CA LYS A 30 2.58 5.71 -1.79
C LYS A 30 2.04 5.22 -0.46
N TYR A 31 0.71 5.07 -0.36
CA TYR A 31 0.05 4.46 0.78
C TYR A 31 0.12 2.93 0.69
N LEU A 32 -0.05 2.39 -0.53
CA LEU A 32 -0.06 0.96 -0.79
C LEU A 32 1.16 0.57 -1.64
N ILE A 33 1.95 -0.38 -1.14
CA ILE A 33 3.03 -1.02 -1.89
C ILE A 33 2.62 -2.48 -2.13
N PRO A 34 2.25 -2.86 -3.36
CA PRO A 34 1.75 -4.19 -3.68
C PRO A 34 2.86 -5.23 -3.53
N LEU A 35 2.52 -6.42 -3.04
CA LEU A 35 3.41 -7.56 -2.89
C LEU A 35 2.69 -8.85 -3.31
N ASN A 36 3.47 -9.84 -3.75
CA ASN A 36 2.97 -11.18 -4.07
C ASN A 36 1.71 -11.14 -4.96
N LYS A 37 1.77 -10.37 -6.07
CA LYS A 37 0.66 -10.18 -7.03
C LYS A 37 -0.65 -9.74 -6.35
N GLY A 38 -0.57 -8.71 -5.52
CA GLY A 38 -1.72 -8.13 -4.82
C GLY A 38 -2.25 -8.90 -3.61
N LYS A 39 -1.69 -10.07 -3.29
CA LYS A 39 -2.11 -10.83 -2.09
C LYS A 39 -1.73 -10.16 -0.78
N HIS A 40 -0.64 -9.39 -0.79
CA HIS A 40 -0.18 -8.62 0.35
C HIS A 40 0.14 -7.19 -0.06
N ALA A 41 0.17 -6.29 0.91
CA ALA A 41 0.63 -4.94 0.73
C ALA A 41 1.41 -4.48 1.95
N TYR A 42 2.40 -3.62 1.73
CA TYR A 42 2.77 -2.69 2.80
C TYR A 42 1.80 -1.52 2.78
N VAL A 43 1.14 -1.30 3.92
CA VAL A 43 0.33 -0.10 4.16
C VAL A 43 1.18 0.89 4.93
N ARG A 44 1.45 2.04 4.31
CA ARG A 44 2.16 3.13 4.97
C ARG A 44 1.16 4.05 5.64
N ASN A 45 1.13 3.97 6.97
CA ASN A 45 0.27 4.80 7.77
C ASN A 45 1.00 6.09 8.18
N LEU A 46 0.61 7.19 7.53
CA LEU A 46 1.19 8.50 7.77
C LEU A 46 0.77 9.11 9.11
N THR A 47 -0.32 8.63 9.72
CA THR A 47 -0.78 9.13 11.03
C THR A 47 0.04 8.54 12.17
N THR A 48 0.53 7.31 12.01
CA THR A 48 1.35 6.62 13.02
C THR A 48 2.84 6.57 12.67
N GLY A 49 3.21 6.91 11.43
CA GLY A 49 4.58 6.77 10.91
C GLY A 49 5.01 5.33 10.65
N LYS A 50 4.10 4.35 10.79
CA LYS A 50 4.42 2.92 10.63
C LYS A 50 4.15 2.46 9.20
N THR A 51 4.88 1.42 8.79
CA THR A 51 4.60 0.68 7.56
C THR A 51 4.34 -0.77 7.94
N ILE A 52 3.11 -1.25 7.70
CA ILE A 52 2.64 -2.56 8.17
C ILE A 52 2.45 -3.49 6.98
N HIS A 53 2.93 -4.72 7.10
CA HIS A 53 2.73 -5.76 6.10
C HIS A 53 1.43 -6.50 6.38
N LEU A 54 0.47 -6.41 5.47
CA LEU A 54 -0.87 -6.98 5.65
C LEU A 54 -1.28 -7.79 4.42
N ARG A 55 -2.13 -8.79 4.63
CA ARG A 55 -2.82 -9.51 3.54
C ARG A 55 -4.01 -8.67 3.11
N THR A 56 -4.18 -8.43 1.80
CA THR A 56 -5.19 -7.48 1.26
C THR A 56 -6.64 -7.94 1.45
N ASP A 57 -6.86 -9.22 1.73
CA ASP A 57 -8.16 -9.81 2.06
C ASP A 57 -8.45 -9.90 3.57
N SER A 58 -7.56 -9.40 4.42
CA SER A 58 -7.70 -9.50 5.88
C SER A 58 -8.47 -8.33 6.49
N GLU A 59 -9.15 -8.56 7.61
CA GLU A 59 -9.77 -7.49 8.40
C GLU A 59 -8.75 -6.44 8.87
N ALA A 60 -7.53 -6.86 9.22
CA ALA A 60 -6.46 -5.94 9.59
C ALA A 60 -6.12 -4.94 8.47
N PHE A 61 -6.20 -5.36 7.21
CA PHE A 61 -6.03 -4.45 6.07
C PHE A 61 -7.18 -3.44 5.96
N ILE A 62 -8.43 -3.90 6.15
CA ILE A 62 -9.61 -3.02 6.16
C ILE A 62 -9.45 -1.96 7.25
N GLU A 63 -9.11 -2.36 8.48
CA GLU A 63 -9.01 -1.45 9.62
C GLU A 63 -7.84 -0.46 9.47
N GLU A 64 -6.72 -0.88 8.90
CA GLU A 64 -5.60 0.03 8.64
C GLU A 64 -5.98 1.09 7.58
N VAL A 65 -6.71 0.68 6.53
CA VAL A 65 -7.20 1.61 5.51
C VAL A 65 -8.30 2.50 6.07
N ARG A 66 -9.16 1.99 6.97
CA ARG A 66 -10.17 2.77 7.70
C ARG A 66 -9.54 3.85 8.56
N ALA A 67 -8.46 3.54 9.28
CA ALA A 67 -7.73 4.51 10.07
C ALA A 67 -7.16 5.65 9.19
N LEU A 68 -6.62 5.31 8.01
CA LEU A 68 -6.18 6.30 7.03
C LEU A 68 -7.33 7.13 6.46
N ALA A 69 -8.45 6.49 6.15
CA ALA A 69 -9.64 7.16 5.62
C ALA A 69 -10.24 8.16 6.62
N GLY A 70 -10.41 7.74 7.88
CA GLY A 70 -10.86 8.60 8.98
C GLY A 70 -9.92 9.76 9.29
N ALA A 71 -8.64 9.67 8.91
CA ALA A 71 -7.67 10.76 8.98
C ALA A 71 -7.64 11.66 7.73
N GLY A 72 -8.58 11.51 6.80
CA GLY A 72 -8.69 12.34 5.59
C GLY A 72 -7.85 11.87 4.41
N HIS A 73 -7.26 10.67 4.47
CA HIS A 73 -6.47 10.12 3.36
C HIS A 73 -7.27 9.19 2.43
N GLY A 74 -8.56 8.97 2.69
CA GLY A 74 -9.40 7.98 1.99
C GLY A 74 -9.43 8.17 0.47
N ALA A 75 -9.62 9.40 -0.01
CA ALA A 75 -9.66 9.70 -1.44
C ALA A 75 -8.34 9.35 -2.16
N LYS A 76 -7.19 9.59 -1.51
CA LYS A 76 -5.87 9.27 -2.07
C LYS A 76 -5.64 7.76 -2.09
N VAL A 77 -5.97 7.06 -1.00
CA VAL A 77 -5.85 5.58 -0.94
C VAL A 77 -6.75 4.93 -2.00
N ARG A 78 -7.98 5.42 -2.18
CA ARG A 78 -8.88 4.91 -3.21
C ARG A 78 -8.36 5.15 -4.62
N ALA A 79 -7.81 6.33 -4.90
CA ALA A 79 -7.17 6.61 -6.20
C ALA A 79 -6.00 5.65 -6.48
N GLU A 80 -5.20 5.30 -5.46
CA GLU A 80 -4.13 4.30 -5.60
C GLU A 80 -4.67 2.89 -5.91
N LEU A 81 -5.75 2.46 -5.26
CA LEU A 81 -6.39 1.16 -5.54
C LEU A 81 -6.87 1.07 -6.99
N VAL A 82 -7.51 2.13 -7.50
CA VAL A 82 -7.95 2.20 -8.91
C VAL A 82 -6.76 2.16 -9.86
N ALA A 83 -5.68 2.88 -9.55
CA ALA A 83 -4.45 2.85 -10.35
C ALA A 83 -3.79 1.45 -10.35
N LEU A 84 -3.79 0.76 -9.21
CA LEU A 84 -3.29 -0.61 -9.10
C LEU A 84 -4.14 -1.60 -9.90
N ALA A 85 -5.47 -1.47 -9.87
CA ALA A 85 -6.38 -2.29 -10.66
C ALA A 85 -6.17 -2.09 -12.17
N ALA A 86 -5.92 -0.84 -12.61
CA ALA A 86 -5.63 -0.55 -14.01
C ALA A 86 -4.25 -1.09 -14.45
N ALA A 87 -3.23 -0.97 -13.59
CA ALA A 87 -1.86 -1.40 -13.90
C ALA A 87 -1.66 -2.92 -13.83
N ALA A 88 -2.39 -3.61 -12.96
CA ALA A 88 -2.31 -5.05 -12.77
C ALA A 88 -3.72 -5.67 -12.60
N PRO A 89 -4.49 -5.81 -13.71
CA PRO A 89 -5.88 -6.27 -13.65
C PRO A 89 -6.06 -7.69 -13.09
N SER A 90 -5.02 -8.52 -13.12
CA SER A 90 -5.05 -9.90 -12.61
C SER A 90 -4.74 -10.02 -11.11
N ASP A 91 -4.35 -8.94 -10.45
CA ASP A 91 -3.83 -8.98 -9.07
C ASP A 91 -4.93 -8.77 -8.00
N GLY A 92 -6.21 -8.63 -8.42
CA GLY A 92 -7.37 -8.59 -7.53
C GLY A 92 -7.56 -7.27 -6.76
N TRP A 93 -7.02 -6.17 -7.28
CA TRP A 93 -7.15 -4.84 -6.67
C TRP A 93 -8.57 -4.27 -6.78
N ASP A 94 -9.31 -4.63 -7.82
CA ASP A 94 -10.74 -4.36 -7.99
C ASP A 94 -11.58 -5.00 -6.88
N ALA A 95 -11.33 -6.28 -6.58
CA ALA A 95 -11.98 -7.00 -5.50
C ALA A 95 -11.59 -6.43 -4.13
N THR A 96 -10.33 -6.01 -3.98
CA THR A 96 -9.85 -5.33 -2.77
C THR A 96 -10.55 -3.99 -2.55
N GLU A 97 -10.67 -3.15 -3.58
CA GLU A 97 -11.41 -1.88 -3.49
C GLU A 97 -12.88 -2.13 -3.14
N LYS A 98 -13.53 -3.08 -3.82
CA LYS A 98 -14.92 -3.43 -3.56
C LYS A 98 -15.16 -3.85 -2.11
N ARG A 99 -14.28 -4.68 -1.54
CA ARG A 99 -14.37 -5.09 -0.11
C ARG A 99 -14.27 -3.89 0.84
N LEU A 100 -13.42 -2.92 0.55
CA LEU A 100 -13.29 -1.70 1.37
C LEU A 100 -14.55 -0.82 1.27
N VAL A 101 -15.13 -0.70 0.08
CA VAL A 101 -16.41 0.01 -0.12
C VAL A 101 -17.54 -0.69 0.63
N GLU A 102 -17.67 -2.01 0.50
CA GLU A 102 -18.68 -2.81 1.20
C GLU A 102 -18.52 -2.75 2.73
N ALA A 103 -17.28 -2.61 3.22
CA ALA A 103 -16.98 -2.38 4.64
C ALA A 103 -17.19 -0.93 5.10
N GLY A 104 -17.71 -0.05 4.22
CA GLY A 104 -17.98 1.36 4.53
C GLY A 104 -16.72 2.17 4.86
N VAL A 105 -15.55 1.78 4.33
CA VAL A 105 -14.27 2.43 4.66
C VAL A 105 -14.19 3.87 4.12
N PHE A 106 -14.90 4.17 3.03
CA PHE A 106 -14.87 5.46 2.34
C PHE A 106 -16.15 6.30 2.50
N GLU A 107 -17.07 5.84 3.35
CA GLU A 107 -18.31 6.55 3.72
C GLU A 107 -17.95 7.51 4.87
N ALA A 108 -17.53 8.75 4.53
CA ALA A 108 -17.25 9.80 5.51
C ALA A 108 -18.51 10.62 5.83
#